data_AF-A0A537VME1-F1
#
_entry.id   AF-A0A537VME1-F1
#
_cell.length_a   1.000
_cell.length_b   1.000
_cell.length_c   1.000
_cell.angle_alpha   90.00
_cell.angle_beta   90.00
_cell.angle_gamma   90.00
#
_symmetry.space_group_name_H-M   'P 1'
#
loop_
_entity.id
_entity.type
_entity.pdbx_description
1 polymer ?
#
loop_
_entity_poly.entity_id
_entity_poly.type
_entity_poly.pdbx_seq_one_letter_code
_entity_poly.pdbx_strand_id
1 'polypeptide(L)'
;MLAATNTTGIILVALGALAIAFSIVAFVLRNRARGKKAEVPNALRPGPADAALETPLLNRLQGWVVVLMTFFVIWFPIQWLLEPSTNYAQENELRALAEQRGAEAVLPYSADNQLGVGCTRCHGATLEGGVIPYTDPTTGQQGYAYPKNLTTICAGILDPAGNHPTIVSVDDIYQVIQQGRGAMPSWSIRYAGAQNHVVTELP
;
A
#
# COMPACT_ATOMS: atom_id res chain seq x y z
N MET A 1 12.27 -22.94 18.62
CA MET A 1 12.63 -22.78 17.20
C MET A 1 12.42 -24.10 16.48
N LEU A 2 11.32 -24.22 15.75
CA LEU A 2 11.12 -25.29 14.76
C LEU A 2 11.11 -24.58 13.40
N ALA A 3 12.29 -24.13 12.97
CA ALA A 3 12.52 -23.84 11.56
C ALA A 3 12.61 -25.20 10.87
N ALA A 4 11.44 -25.79 10.60
CA ALA A 4 11.34 -26.92 9.70
C ALA A 4 11.93 -26.47 8.36
N THR A 5 13.02 -27.08 7.93
CA THR A 5 13.61 -26.90 6.60
C THR A 5 12.50 -26.90 5.54
N ASN A 6 12.63 -26.09 4.48
CA ASN A 6 11.59 -25.93 3.45
C ASN A 6 10.98 -27.28 2.98
N THR A 7 11.80 -28.33 2.88
CA THR A 7 11.38 -29.71 2.59
C THR A 7 10.47 -30.33 3.64
N THR A 8 10.80 -30.19 4.92
CA THR A 8 9.99 -30.71 6.04
C THR A 8 8.65 -29.98 6.17
N GLY A 9 8.63 -28.67 5.90
CA GLY A 9 7.39 -27.89 5.80
C GLY A 9 6.48 -28.39 4.67
N ILE A 10 7.04 -28.60 3.47
CA ILE A 10 6.30 -29.13 2.31
C ILE A 10 5.73 -30.53 2.60
N ILE A 11 6.52 -31.42 3.22
CA ILE A 11 6.08 -32.78 3.56
C ILE A 11 4.90 -32.76 4.54
N LEU A 12 4.95 -31.91 5.56
CA LEU A 12 3.86 -31.80 6.55
C LEU A 12 2.58 -31.24 5.92
N VAL A 13 2.69 -30.22 5.06
CA VAL A 13 1.54 -29.67 4.32
C VAL A 13 0.94 -30.72 3.39
N ALA A 14 1.78 -31.46 2.66
CA ALA A 14 1.33 -32.51 1.74
C ALA A 14 0.60 -33.65 2.49
N LEU A 15 1.14 -34.11 3.62
CA LEU A 15 0.51 -35.13 4.47
C LEU A 15 -0.82 -34.64 5.06
N GLY A 16 -0.86 -33.38 5.52
CA GLY A 16 -2.10 -32.76 6.02
C GLY A 16 -3.19 -32.69 4.96
N ALA A 17 -2.83 -32.25 3.75
CA ALA A 17 -3.77 -32.20 2.62
C ALA A 17 -4.29 -33.59 2.23
N LEU A 18 -3.42 -34.61 2.23
CA LEU A 18 -3.79 -36.00 1.95
C LEU A 18 -4.76 -36.56 2.99
N ALA A 19 -4.50 -36.28 4.27
CA ALA A 19 -5.38 -36.71 5.37
C ALA A 19 -6.78 -36.08 5.26
N ILE A 20 -6.86 -34.79 4.91
CA ILE A 20 -8.12 -34.07 4.67
C ILE A 20 -8.86 -34.67 3.45
N ALA A 21 -8.15 -34.90 2.34
CA ALA A 21 -8.76 -35.50 1.15
C ALA A 21 -9.33 -36.90 1.45
N PHE A 22 -8.58 -37.74 2.17
CA PHE A 22 -9.03 -39.07 2.56
C PHE A 22 -10.27 -39.03 3.46
N SER A 23 -10.32 -38.10 4.40
CA SER A 23 -11.47 -37.96 5.30
C SER A 23 -12.72 -37.45 4.57
N ILE A 24 -12.58 -36.55 3.60
CA ILE A 24 -13.67 -36.12 2.71
C ILE A 24 -14.19 -37.31 1.87
N VAL A 25 -13.29 -38.06 1.24
CA VAL A 25 -13.66 -39.22 0.41
C VAL A 25 -14.38 -40.29 1.26
N ALA A 26 -13.84 -40.61 2.43
CA ALA A 26 -14.47 -41.56 3.36
C ALA A 26 -15.88 -41.11 3.79
N PHE A 27 -16.05 -39.81 4.04
CA PHE A 27 -17.36 -39.23 4.40
C PHE A 27 -18.37 -39.32 3.25
N VAL A 28 -17.95 -38.99 2.01
CA VAL A 28 -18.80 -39.07 0.82
C VAL A 28 -19.22 -40.52 0.53
N LEU A 29 -18.29 -41.47 0.58
CA LEU A 29 -18.58 -42.88 0.36
C LEU A 29 -19.55 -43.43 1.40
N ARG A 30 -19.38 -43.06 2.68
CA ARG A 30 -20.28 -43.45 3.77
C ARG A 30 -21.70 -42.89 3.59
N ASN A 31 -21.84 -41.67 3.09
CA ASN A 31 -23.15 -41.08 2.83
C ASN A 31 -23.83 -41.64 1.58
N ARG A 32 -23.07 -42.00 0.54
CA ARG A 32 -23.61 -42.63 -0.68
C ARG A 32 -24.18 -44.03 -0.42
N ALA A 33 -23.60 -44.77 0.53
CA ALA A 33 -24.04 -46.11 0.90
C ALA A 33 -25.44 -46.18 1.57
N ARG A 34 -26.05 -45.04 1.93
CA ARG A 34 -27.32 -44.99 2.69
C ARG A 34 -28.61 -45.19 1.87
N GLY A 35 -28.54 -45.38 0.56
CA GLY A 35 -29.69 -45.76 -0.30
C GLY A 35 -30.78 -44.68 -0.45
N LYS A 36 -31.39 -44.58 -1.64
CA LYS A 36 -32.52 -43.67 -1.89
C LYS A 36 -33.82 -44.32 -1.41
N LYS A 37 -34.52 -43.69 -0.46
CA LYS A 37 -35.89 -44.08 -0.07
C LYS A 37 -36.91 -43.44 -1.02
N ALA A 38 -38.05 -44.11 -1.22
CA ALA A 38 -39.15 -43.63 -2.07
C ALA A 38 -39.61 -42.23 -1.62
N GLU A 39 -39.76 -41.32 -2.58
CA GLU A 39 -39.96 -39.88 -2.32
C GLU A 39 -41.44 -39.51 -2.48
N VAL A 40 -42.06 -39.08 -1.38
CA VAL A 40 -43.40 -38.49 -1.34
C VAL A 40 -43.30 -37.04 -1.83
N PRO A 41 -44.25 -36.52 -2.65
CA PRO A 41 -44.21 -35.14 -3.15
C PRO A 41 -44.05 -34.11 -2.03
N ASN A 42 -43.17 -33.11 -2.24
CA ASN A 42 -42.77 -32.16 -1.19
C ASN A 42 -43.94 -31.41 -0.52
N ALA A 43 -45.03 -31.15 -1.24
CA ALA A 43 -46.20 -30.44 -0.73
C ALA A 43 -47.10 -31.29 0.19
N LEU A 44 -46.93 -32.62 0.22
CA LEU A 44 -47.74 -33.57 1.01
C LEU A 44 -46.93 -34.23 2.13
N ARG A 45 -45.65 -33.87 2.29
CA ARG A 45 -44.83 -34.37 3.39
C ARG A 45 -45.31 -33.76 4.70
N PRO A 46 -45.60 -34.58 5.74
CA PRO A 46 -45.76 -34.06 7.09
C PRO A 46 -44.53 -33.23 7.46
N GLY A 47 -44.74 -32.11 8.16
CA GLY A 47 -43.64 -31.35 8.74
C GLY A 47 -42.72 -32.28 9.53
N PRO A 48 -41.39 -32.04 9.57
CA PRO A 48 -40.50 -32.91 10.32
C PRO A 48 -40.98 -32.98 11.77
N ALA A 49 -40.99 -34.19 12.35
CA ALA A 49 -41.28 -34.33 13.78
C ALA A 49 -40.31 -33.48 14.59
N ASP A 50 -40.73 -32.94 15.73
CA ASP A 50 -39.91 -32.03 16.54
C ASP A 50 -38.55 -32.65 16.90
N ALA A 51 -38.55 -33.95 17.25
CA ALA A 51 -37.33 -34.74 17.48
C ALA A 51 -36.36 -34.78 16.27
N ALA A 52 -36.86 -34.60 15.04
CA ALA A 52 -36.05 -34.50 13.82
C ALA A 52 -35.57 -33.07 13.53
N LEU A 53 -36.15 -32.04 14.14
CA LEU A 53 -35.64 -30.66 14.07
C LEU A 53 -34.63 -30.37 15.19
N GLU A 54 -34.87 -30.87 16.40
CA GLU A 54 -34.10 -30.49 17.58
C GLU A 54 -32.64 -30.95 17.56
N THR A 55 -32.35 -32.15 17.06
CA THR A 55 -31.00 -32.75 17.16
C THR A 55 -30.24 -32.84 15.84
N PRO A 56 -30.77 -33.43 14.75
CA PRO A 56 -29.94 -33.69 13.57
C PRO A 56 -29.73 -32.44 12.72
N LEU A 57 -30.71 -31.52 12.67
CA LEU A 57 -30.55 -30.23 12.00
C LEU A 57 -29.56 -29.34 12.76
N LEU A 58 -29.73 -29.25 14.08
CA LEU A 58 -28.83 -28.49 14.97
C LEU A 58 -27.39 -28.99 14.85
N ASN A 59 -27.17 -30.31 14.95
CA ASN A 59 -25.84 -30.92 14.82
C ASN A 59 -25.21 -30.66 13.44
N ARG A 60 -26.02 -30.60 12.37
CA ARG A 60 -25.52 -30.30 11.02
C ARG A 60 -25.06 -28.85 10.91
N LEU A 61 -25.84 -27.90 11.43
CA LEU A 61 -25.48 -26.48 11.42
C LEU A 61 -24.28 -26.22 12.32
N GLN A 62 -24.27 -26.77 13.53
CA GLN A 62 -23.15 -26.66 14.46
C GLN A 62 -21.87 -27.30 13.90
N GLY A 63 -22.00 -28.42 13.17
CA GLY A 63 -20.89 -29.03 12.44
C GLY A 63 -20.27 -28.07 11.42
N TRP A 64 -21.08 -27.33 10.66
CA TRP A 64 -20.57 -26.31 9.74
C TRP A 64 -19.90 -25.14 10.46
N VAL A 65 -20.44 -24.70 11.59
CA VAL A 65 -19.80 -23.65 12.42
C VAL A 65 -18.43 -24.11 12.89
N VAL A 66 -18.29 -25.35 13.37
CA VAL A 66 -17.00 -25.90 13.80
C VAL A 66 -16.01 -25.97 12.63
N VAL A 67 -16.45 -26.40 11.45
CA VAL A 67 -15.61 -26.45 10.24
C VAL A 67 -15.12 -25.05 9.86
N LEU A 68 -16.02 -24.06 9.80
CA LEU A 68 -15.68 -22.68 9.46
C LEU A 68 -14.75 -22.06 10.50
N MET A 69 -15.01 -22.30 11.79
CA MET A 69 -14.17 -21.81 12.88
C MET A 69 -12.77 -22.43 12.81
N THR A 70 -12.69 -23.73 12.55
CA THR A 70 -11.41 -24.44 12.37
C THR A 70 -10.64 -23.88 11.17
N PHE A 71 -11.33 -23.58 10.07
CA PHE A 71 -10.73 -22.91 8.91
C PHE A 71 -10.09 -21.58 9.33
N PHE A 72 -10.82 -20.70 10.02
CA PHE A 72 -10.27 -19.39 10.42
C PHE A 72 -9.14 -19.49 11.44
N VAL A 73 -9.26 -20.38 12.43
CA VAL A 73 -8.21 -20.62 13.44
C VAL A 73 -6.89 -21.06 12.81
N ILE A 74 -6.94 -21.79 11.70
CA ILE A 74 -5.73 -22.20 10.96
C ILE A 74 -5.31 -21.13 9.94
N TRP A 75 -6.27 -20.54 9.23
CA TRP A 75 -6.04 -19.58 8.16
C TRP A 75 -5.37 -18.30 8.68
N PHE A 76 -5.86 -17.71 9.77
CA PHE A 76 -5.31 -16.45 10.28
C PHE A 76 -3.83 -16.54 10.68
N PRO A 77 -3.38 -17.54 11.48
CA PRO A 77 -1.96 -17.70 11.76
C PRO A 77 -1.10 -17.93 10.52
N ILE A 78 -1.60 -18.68 9.53
CA ILE A 78 -0.87 -18.89 8.27
C ILE A 78 -0.71 -17.56 7.52
N GLN A 79 -1.77 -16.77 7.39
CA GLN A 79 -1.68 -15.45 6.75
C GLN A 79 -0.70 -14.54 7.50
N TRP A 80 -0.76 -14.51 8.83
CA TRP A 80 0.15 -13.72 9.65
C TRP A 80 1.62 -14.15 9.49
N LEU A 81 1.90 -15.44 9.28
CA LEU A 81 3.26 -15.93 8.99
C LEU A 81 3.76 -15.53 7.59
N LEU A 82 2.86 -15.36 6.62
CA LEU A 82 3.19 -14.96 5.26
C LEU A 82 3.29 -13.43 5.10
N GLU A 83 2.58 -12.68 5.95
CA GLU A 83 2.45 -11.23 5.92
C GLU A 83 3.79 -10.46 5.90
N PRO A 84 4.84 -10.82 6.67
CA PRO A 84 6.11 -10.10 6.62
C PRO A 84 6.76 -10.10 5.23
N SER A 85 6.64 -11.20 4.49
CA SER A 85 7.23 -11.32 3.15
C SER A 85 6.48 -10.48 2.12
N THR A 86 5.14 -10.42 2.22
CA THR A 86 4.31 -9.60 1.34
C THR A 86 4.50 -8.12 1.65
N ASN A 87 4.57 -7.74 2.92
CA ASN A 87 4.80 -6.37 3.33
C ASN A 87 6.17 -5.88 2.86
N TYR A 88 7.22 -6.70 3.03
CA TYR A 88 8.56 -6.36 2.55
C TYR A 88 8.62 -6.19 1.03
N ALA A 89 7.96 -7.07 0.27
CA ALA A 89 7.89 -6.95 -1.18
C ALA A 89 7.16 -5.66 -1.62
N GLN A 90 6.04 -5.34 -0.97
CA GLN A 90 5.30 -4.10 -1.22
C GLN A 90 6.10 -2.86 -0.85
N GLU A 91 6.82 -2.86 0.28
CA GLU A 91 7.69 -1.74 0.66
C GLU A 91 8.78 -1.49 -0.38
N ASN A 92 9.40 -2.53 -0.91
CA ASN A 92 10.42 -2.41 -1.94
C ASN A 92 9.84 -1.85 -3.25
N GLU A 93 8.66 -2.32 -3.66
CA GLU A 93 7.96 -1.80 -4.84
C GLU A 93 7.60 -0.32 -4.66
N LEU A 94 7.03 0.04 -3.52
CA LEU A 94 6.67 1.42 -3.21
C LEU A 94 7.88 2.35 -3.16
N ARG A 95 9.03 1.89 -2.65
CA ARG A 95 10.29 2.65 -2.68
C ARG A 95 10.74 2.92 -4.12
N ALA A 96 10.78 1.90 -4.97
CA ALA A 96 11.18 2.05 -6.37
C ALA A 96 10.23 3.01 -7.13
N LEU A 97 8.93 2.89 -6.90
CA LEU A 97 7.93 3.79 -7.48
C LEU A 97 8.07 5.23 -6.95
N ALA A 98 8.39 5.40 -5.67
CA ALA A 98 8.61 6.73 -5.09
C ALA A 98 9.85 7.41 -5.66
N GLU A 99 10.95 6.68 -5.84
CA GLU A 99 12.17 7.17 -6.47
C GLU A 99 11.92 7.57 -7.93
N GLN A 100 11.23 6.72 -8.71
CA GLN A 100 10.88 7.01 -10.09
C GLN A 100 10.02 8.28 -10.20
N ARG A 101 8.92 8.35 -9.42
CA ARG A 101 8.03 9.52 -9.40
C ARG A 101 8.77 10.78 -8.95
N GLY A 102 9.68 10.66 -7.99
CA GLY A 102 10.52 11.77 -7.54
C GLY A 102 11.43 12.29 -8.65
N ALA A 103 12.07 11.40 -9.40
CA ALA A 103 12.93 11.75 -10.53
C ALA A 103 12.14 12.46 -11.65
N GLU A 104 10.95 11.95 -11.97
CA GLU A 104 10.05 12.55 -12.95
C GLU A 104 9.52 13.92 -12.48
N ALA A 105 9.14 14.04 -11.21
CA ALA A 105 8.62 15.29 -10.64
C ALA A 105 9.64 16.43 -10.65
N VAL A 106 10.93 16.14 -10.50
CA VAL A 106 11.99 17.17 -10.55
C VAL A 106 12.10 17.82 -11.92
N LEU A 107 11.77 17.09 -12.99
CA LEU A 107 11.85 17.57 -14.37
C LEU A 107 10.63 18.43 -14.75
N PRO A 108 10.72 19.28 -15.79
CA PRO A 108 9.58 20.04 -16.28
C PRO A 108 8.49 19.13 -16.83
N TYR A 109 7.23 19.58 -16.72
CA TYR A 109 6.09 18.95 -17.36
C TYR A 109 6.29 18.87 -18.88
N SER A 110 6.00 17.71 -19.47
CA SER A 110 5.97 17.51 -20.92
C SER A 110 4.89 16.49 -21.30
N ALA A 111 4.66 16.27 -22.60
CA ALA A 111 3.76 15.23 -23.06
C ALA A 111 4.19 13.82 -22.59
N ASP A 112 5.51 13.61 -22.49
CA ASP A 112 6.12 12.36 -22.06
C ASP A 112 6.29 12.27 -20.53
N ASN A 113 6.29 13.41 -19.82
CA ASN A 113 6.42 13.49 -18.36
C ASN A 113 5.31 14.33 -17.75
N GLN A 114 4.18 13.69 -17.46
CA GLN A 114 3.00 14.35 -16.89
C GLN A 114 3.13 14.64 -15.39
N LEU A 115 4.11 14.03 -14.72
CA LEU A 115 4.38 14.26 -13.29
C LEU A 115 5.32 15.45 -13.03
N GLY A 116 5.91 16.01 -14.08
CA GLY A 116 6.92 17.04 -13.97
C GLY A 116 6.45 18.32 -13.29
N VAL A 117 7.05 18.64 -12.15
CA VAL A 117 6.85 19.89 -11.39
C VAL A 117 7.84 20.96 -11.87
N GLY A 118 9.05 20.55 -12.30
CA GLY A 118 10.03 21.44 -12.92
C GLY A 118 10.97 22.14 -11.93
N CYS A 119 11.39 21.46 -10.86
CA CYS A 119 12.39 21.97 -9.91
C CYS A 119 13.68 22.43 -10.61
N THR A 120 14.08 21.75 -11.69
CA THR A 120 15.25 22.11 -12.50
C THR A 120 15.17 23.49 -13.16
N ARG A 121 13.97 24.06 -13.32
CA ARG A 121 13.78 25.41 -13.89
C ARG A 121 14.40 26.50 -13.02
N CYS A 122 14.42 26.29 -11.70
CA CYS A 122 14.97 27.25 -10.75
C CYS A 122 16.32 26.80 -10.19
N HIS A 123 16.52 25.49 -9.98
CA HIS A 123 17.70 24.94 -9.32
C HIS A 123 18.77 24.42 -10.30
N GLY A 124 18.59 24.65 -11.60
CA GLY A 124 19.49 24.16 -12.64
C GLY A 124 19.29 22.67 -12.94
N ALA A 125 19.91 22.20 -14.02
CA ALA A 125 19.80 20.80 -14.46
C ALA A 125 20.41 19.80 -13.46
N THR A 126 21.43 20.22 -12.70
CA THR A 126 22.11 19.40 -11.68
C THR A 126 21.53 19.56 -10.28
N LEU A 127 20.53 20.45 -10.09
CA LEU A 127 19.93 20.80 -8.80
C LEU A 127 20.89 21.43 -7.78
N GLU A 128 22.09 21.83 -8.21
CA GLU A 128 23.12 22.41 -7.35
C GLU A 128 22.84 23.89 -7.01
N GLY A 129 21.78 24.46 -7.58
CA GLY A 129 21.38 25.85 -7.41
C GLY A 129 21.29 26.57 -8.75
N GLY A 130 20.83 27.82 -8.71
CA GLY A 130 20.64 28.59 -9.93
C GLY A 130 20.57 30.08 -9.70
N VAL A 131 20.26 30.80 -10.77
CA VAL A 131 19.96 32.23 -10.75
C VAL A 131 18.68 32.43 -11.55
N ILE A 132 17.66 33.00 -10.91
CA ILE A 132 16.38 33.31 -11.56
C ILE A 132 16.07 34.80 -11.41
N PRO A 133 15.48 35.45 -12.43
CA PRO A 133 14.91 36.77 -12.25
C PRO A 133 13.77 36.70 -11.23
N TYR A 134 13.70 37.68 -10.34
CA TYR A 134 12.71 37.76 -9.28
C TYR A 134 12.27 39.21 -9.08
N THR A 135 10.97 39.40 -8.88
CA THR A 135 10.40 40.68 -8.49
C THR A 135 9.91 40.58 -7.06
N ASP A 136 10.42 41.43 -6.19
CA ASP A 136 9.99 41.46 -4.79
C ASP A 136 8.50 41.87 -4.72
N PRO A 137 7.61 41.02 -4.18
CA PRO A 137 6.18 41.31 -4.10
C PRO A 137 5.83 42.47 -3.17
N THR A 138 6.76 42.85 -2.28
CA THR A 138 6.57 43.93 -1.29
C THR A 138 7.03 45.28 -1.84
N THR A 139 8.15 45.29 -2.59
CA THR A 139 8.77 46.54 -3.08
C THR A 139 8.61 46.77 -4.58
N GLY A 140 8.23 45.75 -5.35
CA GLY A 140 8.12 45.79 -6.81
C GLY A 140 9.45 45.88 -7.55
N GLN A 141 10.59 45.82 -6.85
CA GLN A 141 11.90 45.91 -7.48
C GLN A 141 12.27 44.60 -8.18
N GLN A 142 12.79 44.71 -9.40
CA GLN A 142 13.37 43.59 -10.13
C GLN A 142 14.78 43.31 -9.62
N GLY A 143 15.10 42.02 -9.48
CA GLY A 143 16.41 41.55 -9.10
C GLY A 143 16.60 40.09 -9.47
N TYR A 144 17.55 39.45 -8.78
CA TYR A 144 17.86 38.04 -8.96
C TYR A 144 17.68 37.30 -7.64
N ALA A 145 17.09 36.11 -7.71
CA ALA A 145 17.08 35.15 -6.63
C ALA A 145 18.06 34.02 -6.92
N TYR A 146 18.61 33.46 -5.84
CA TYR A 146 19.61 32.40 -5.88
C TYR A 146 19.08 31.15 -5.17
N PRO A 147 18.33 30.28 -5.88
CA PRO A 147 17.85 29.02 -5.34
C PRO A 147 19.00 28.16 -4.78
N LYS A 148 18.74 27.54 -3.62
CA LYS A 148 19.74 26.75 -2.89
C LYS A 148 19.98 25.38 -3.54
N ASN A 149 21.11 24.76 -3.22
CA ASN A 149 21.41 23.39 -3.64
C ASN A 149 20.41 22.39 -3.02
N LEU A 150 19.77 21.56 -3.85
CA LEU A 150 18.83 20.53 -3.39
C LEU A 150 19.50 19.17 -3.17
N THR A 151 20.72 18.93 -3.67
CA THR A 151 21.43 17.66 -3.48
C THR A 151 21.84 17.43 -2.03
N THR A 152 21.85 18.49 -1.22
CA THR A 152 22.19 18.47 0.21
C THR A 152 20.99 18.56 1.14
N ILE A 153 19.75 18.57 0.62
CA ILE A 153 18.54 18.78 1.46
C ILE A 153 18.38 17.69 2.53
N CYS A 154 18.69 16.44 2.19
CA CYS A 154 18.54 15.33 3.12
C CYS A 154 19.64 15.31 4.20
N ALA A 155 20.70 16.13 4.08
CA ALA A 155 21.80 16.14 5.05
C ALA A 155 21.33 16.48 6.47
N GLY A 156 20.36 17.38 6.62
CA GLY A 156 19.79 17.71 7.94
C GLY A 156 18.88 16.65 8.53
N ILE A 157 18.31 15.77 7.70
CA ILE A 157 17.43 14.68 8.12
C ILE A 157 18.26 13.46 8.53
N LEU A 158 19.39 13.22 7.84
CA LEU A 158 20.26 12.06 8.03
C LEU A 158 21.32 12.27 9.12
N ASP A 159 21.58 13.50 9.54
CA ASP A 159 22.57 13.84 10.57
C ASP A 159 21.90 14.47 11.82
N PRO A 160 21.87 13.76 12.97
CA PRO A 160 21.34 14.28 14.24
C PRO A 160 22.06 15.52 14.77
N ALA A 161 23.28 15.83 14.27
CA ALA A 161 24.04 17.03 14.64
C ALA A 161 23.65 18.29 13.84
N GLY A 162 22.71 18.19 12.88
CA GLY A 162 21.99 19.35 12.35
C GLY A 162 22.80 20.27 11.44
N ASN A 163 23.55 19.73 10.48
CA ASN A 163 24.32 20.55 9.53
C ASN A 163 23.48 21.27 8.46
N HIS A 164 22.16 21.03 8.38
CA HIS A 164 21.27 21.84 7.55
C HIS A 164 20.49 22.84 8.44
N PRO A 165 20.72 24.16 8.31
CA PRO A 165 20.28 25.14 9.30
C PRO A 165 18.77 25.37 9.37
N THR A 166 17.99 24.85 8.41
CA THR A 166 16.54 25.15 8.28
C THR A 166 15.66 23.97 7.86
N ILE A 167 16.23 22.81 7.57
CA ILE A 167 15.49 21.61 7.11
C ILE A 167 16.06 20.47 7.94
N VAL A 168 15.32 20.07 8.96
CA VAL A 168 15.75 19.04 9.93
C VAL A 168 14.82 17.82 9.89
N SER A 169 13.69 17.95 9.21
CA SER A 169 12.69 16.90 9.05
C SER A 169 12.13 16.87 7.62
N VAL A 170 11.46 15.77 7.28
CA VAL A 170 10.71 15.65 6.03
C VAL A 170 9.54 16.66 5.98
N ASP A 171 8.95 16.98 7.13
CA ASP A 171 7.86 17.94 7.23
C ASP A 171 8.28 19.35 6.80
N ASP A 172 9.53 19.74 7.09
CA ASP A 172 10.07 21.03 6.64
C ASP A 172 10.16 21.10 5.10
N ILE A 173 10.51 19.99 4.45
CA ILE A 173 10.53 19.88 2.99
C ILE A 173 9.12 20.07 2.45
N TYR A 174 8.14 19.34 3.00
CA TYR A 174 6.74 19.48 2.60
C TYR A 174 6.24 20.90 2.82
N GLN A 175 6.57 21.52 3.94
CA GLN A 175 6.16 22.88 4.22
C GLN A 175 6.72 23.87 3.20
N VAL A 176 8.02 23.82 2.91
CA VAL A 176 8.67 24.73 1.94
C VAL A 176 8.11 24.53 0.54
N ILE A 177 7.86 23.29 0.11
CA ILE A 177 7.26 23.01 -1.20
C ILE A 177 5.81 23.53 -1.24
N GLN A 178 5.01 23.22 -0.22
CA GLN A 178 3.59 23.56 -0.22
C GLN A 178 3.33 25.05 -0.07
N GLN A 179 4.05 25.73 0.81
CA GLN A 179 3.86 27.15 1.14
C GLN A 179 4.73 28.08 0.29
N GLY A 180 5.83 27.58 -0.28
CA GLY A 180 6.88 28.42 -0.85
C GLY A 180 7.75 29.07 0.23
N ARG A 181 8.84 29.71 -0.18
CA ARG A 181 9.74 30.46 0.70
C ARG A 181 10.57 31.48 -0.08
N GLY A 182 10.46 32.76 0.28
CA GLY A 182 11.18 33.84 -0.40
C GLY A 182 10.79 33.93 -1.87
N ALA A 183 11.75 33.69 -2.78
CA ALA A 183 11.52 33.68 -4.22
C ALA A 183 10.91 32.37 -4.75
N MET A 184 10.85 31.31 -3.94
CA MET A 184 10.17 30.08 -4.33
C MET A 184 8.67 30.22 -4.14
N PRO A 185 7.85 30.06 -5.20
CA PRO A 185 6.39 30.12 -5.08
C PRO A 185 5.84 28.92 -4.31
N SER A 186 4.59 29.01 -3.87
CA SER A 186 3.88 27.85 -3.35
C SER A 186 3.59 26.85 -4.47
N TRP A 187 3.56 25.56 -4.12
CA TRP A 187 3.22 24.47 -5.06
C TRP A 187 2.00 23.68 -4.65
N SER A 188 1.18 24.22 -3.74
CA SER A 188 -0.06 23.59 -3.33
C SER A 188 -1.25 24.52 -3.43
N ILE A 189 -2.38 23.93 -3.80
CA ILE A 189 -3.68 24.61 -3.95
C ILE A 189 -4.17 25.19 -2.62
N ARG A 190 -3.71 24.63 -1.49
CA ARG A 190 -4.11 25.08 -0.15
C ARG A 190 -3.57 26.48 0.20
N TYR A 191 -2.42 26.88 -0.33
CA TYR A 191 -1.85 28.20 -0.07
C TYR A 191 -2.12 29.12 -1.27
N ALA A 192 -1.12 29.43 -2.10
CA ALA A 192 -1.33 30.35 -3.20
C ALA A 192 -1.58 29.67 -4.57
N GLY A 193 -1.66 28.33 -4.61
CA GLY A 193 -1.83 27.57 -5.86
C GLY A 193 -0.53 27.04 -6.43
N ALA A 194 -0.62 26.27 -7.52
CA ALA A 194 0.56 25.86 -8.28
C ALA A 194 0.96 26.99 -9.24
N GLN A 195 2.23 27.40 -9.19
CA GLN A 195 2.88 28.19 -10.24
C GLN A 195 2.44 29.66 -10.38
N ASN A 196 2.30 30.39 -9.27
CA ASN A 196 2.18 31.86 -9.33
C ASN A 196 3.48 32.46 -9.90
N HIS A 197 3.52 32.62 -11.22
CA HIS A 197 4.32 33.57 -11.98
C HIS A 197 5.86 33.39 -11.94
N VAL A 198 6.38 32.38 -12.66
CA VAL A 198 7.61 32.51 -13.47
C VAL A 198 7.31 32.10 -14.93
N VAL A 199 6.17 32.57 -15.41
CA VAL A 199 5.91 32.77 -16.83
C VAL A 199 5.64 34.26 -16.96
N THR A 200 6.69 35.07 -16.85
CA THR A 200 6.75 36.20 -17.76
C THR A 200 6.78 35.58 -19.15
N GLU A 201 5.76 35.91 -19.93
CA GLU A 201 5.67 35.70 -21.36
C GLU A 201 7.08 35.73 -21.98
N LEU A 202 7.56 34.57 -22.41
CA LEU A 202 8.61 34.55 -23.43
C LEU A 202 7.91 34.93 -24.75
N PRO A 203 8.44 35.92 -25.49
CA PRO A 203 7.93 36.23 -26.82
C PRO A 203 8.06 35.05 -27.79
#